data_AF-A0A379GHG4-F1
#
_entry.id   AF-A0A379GHG4-F1
#
_cell.length_a   1.000
_cell.length_b   1.000
_cell.length_c   1.000
_cell.angle_alpha   90.00
_cell.angle_beta   90.00
_cell.angle_gamma   90.00
#
_symmetry.space_group_name_H-M   'P 1'
#
loop_
_entity.id
_entity.type
_entity.pdbx_description
1 polymer ?
#
loop_
_entity_poly.entity_id
_entity_poly.type
_entity_poly.pdbx_seq_one_letter_code
_entity_poly.pdbx_strand_id
1 'polypeptide(L)'
;MEKGFRAQYSPEFFGETLYHELRQIKTVFDPRNRLNPGKICPPLEVEAPMKQVDAIKRGTFDRTIPVSVREDFRGALECNGNGLCFNFDVKSPMCPSMKITGQRIHSPKGRATLVREWLRLLTEQGVSPQQLETSLTNNKPSLRGLIEKTRNTWKAKRGEYDFSHEVKIAMNGCLACKACSTQCPIKIDVPSFRAKFTQLYHQRYLRPLKDHIVANVELTTPLMAKVPSLFNFFIKQPLVQSLSKRTIGMVDLPLLSSPTLKQQLAGHSALAMTLEELEQLSEKQRSHYVIVVQDPFTSYYDAKVVADFIKLIEKIGFKPVLLPFSPNGKAQHIKGFLQQFSKNCTKNSNDA
;
A
#
# COMPACT_ATOMS: atom_id res chain seq x y z
N MET A 1 -22.27 9.73 8.28
CA MET A 1 -22.47 10.57 7.09
C MET A 1 -22.03 9.78 5.86
N GLU A 2 -22.93 9.44 4.93
CA GLU A 2 -22.47 9.09 3.57
C GLU A 2 -21.93 10.37 2.94
N LYS A 3 -20.61 10.52 2.86
CA LYS A 3 -20.01 11.79 2.42
C LYS A 3 -20.35 12.16 0.96
N GLY A 4 -21.08 11.32 0.21
CA GLY A 4 -21.42 11.49 -1.21
C GLY A 4 -22.86 11.87 -1.56
N PHE A 5 -23.82 11.82 -0.63
CA PHE A 5 -25.20 12.29 -0.88
C PHE A 5 -25.61 13.30 0.18
N ARG A 6 -25.68 14.57 -0.20
CA ARG A 6 -25.87 15.72 0.72
C ARG A 6 -27.03 16.62 0.33
N ALA A 7 -27.89 16.13 -0.56
CA ALA A 7 -28.93 16.93 -1.18
C ALA A 7 -29.84 17.61 -0.14
N GLN A 8 -30.27 16.85 0.88
CA GLN A 8 -31.04 17.38 2.01
C GLN A 8 -30.37 18.49 2.83
N TYR A 9 -29.03 18.55 2.83
CA TYR A 9 -28.25 19.54 3.57
C TYR A 9 -27.75 20.68 2.70
N SER A 10 -28.12 20.73 1.42
CA SER A 10 -27.57 21.71 0.49
C SER A 10 -27.92 23.17 0.86
N PRO A 11 -29.15 23.50 1.28
CA PRO A 11 -29.46 24.85 1.75
C PRO A 11 -28.60 25.28 2.94
N GLU A 12 -28.46 24.41 3.95
CA GLU A 12 -27.66 24.68 5.15
C GLU A 12 -26.16 24.76 4.85
N PHE A 13 -25.65 23.87 3.99
CA PHE A 13 -24.23 23.78 3.67
C PHE A 13 -23.73 24.96 2.83
N PHE A 14 -24.52 25.42 1.86
CA PHE A 14 -24.17 26.54 1.00
C PHE A 14 -24.60 27.90 1.59
N GLY A 15 -25.58 27.91 2.49
CA GLY A 15 -26.22 29.13 2.96
C GLY A 15 -27.12 29.74 1.89
N GLU A 16 -27.92 30.72 2.30
CA GLU A 16 -28.98 31.32 1.46
C GLU A 16 -28.44 31.88 0.13
N THR A 17 -27.38 32.68 0.19
CA THR A 17 -26.80 33.36 -0.99
C THR A 17 -26.30 32.36 -2.03
N LEU A 18 -25.39 31.45 -1.66
CA LEU A 18 -24.83 30.51 -2.63
C LEU A 18 -25.86 29.48 -3.10
N TYR A 19 -26.79 29.08 -2.23
CA TYR A 19 -27.88 28.19 -2.62
C TYR A 19 -28.77 28.86 -3.67
N HIS A 20 -29.10 30.14 -3.51
CA HIS A 20 -29.87 30.90 -4.50
C HIS A 20 -29.15 30.98 -5.86
N GLU A 21 -27.85 31.29 -5.88
CA GLU A 21 -27.05 31.30 -7.13
C GLU A 21 -27.03 29.93 -7.82
N LEU A 22 -26.92 28.84 -7.05
CA LEU A 22 -27.01 27.49 -7.59
C LEU A 22 -28.39 27.22 -8.24
N ARG A 23 -29.48 27.69 -7.61
CA ARG A 23 -30.84 27.59 -8.18
C ARG A 23 -30.98 28.41 -9.47
N GLN A 24 -30.36 29.60 -9.55
CA GLN A 24 -30.33 30.40 -10.78
C GLN A 24 -29.65 29.64 -11.91
N ILE A 25 -28.43 29.14 -11.69
CA ILE A 25 -27.70 28.32 -12.67
C ILE A 25 -28.55 27.13 -13.11
N LYS A 26 -29.16 26.42 -12.15
CA LYS A 26 -30.02 25.28 -12.43
C LYS A 26 -31.24 25.65 -13.27
N THR A 27 -31.78 26.84 -13.11
CA THR A 27 -32.93 27.36 -13.88
C THR A 27 -32.56 27.57 -15.34
N VAL A 28 -31.36 28.09 -15.62
CA VAL A 28 -30.88 28.29 -16.99
C VAL A 28 -30.65 26.96 -17.72
N PHE A 29 -30.02 25.99 -17.06
CA PHE A 29 -29.61 24.74 -17.72
C PHE A 29 -30.65 23.61 -17.65
N ASP A 30 -31.55 23.62 -16.67
CA ASP A 30 -32.58 22.59 -16.48
C ASP A 30 -33.84 23.16 -15.80
N PRO A 31 -34.57 24.06 -16.51
CA PRO A 31 -35.74 24.77 -15.96
C PRO A 31 -36.88 23.83 -15.58
N ARG A 32 -36.98 22.67 -16.24
CA ARG A 32 -38.00 21.64 -15.97
C ARG A 32 -37.54 20.57 -14.98
N ASN A 33 -36.38 20.75 -14.36
CA ASN A 33 -35.81 19.87 -13.33
C ASN A 33 -35.70 18.38 -13.72
N ARG A 34 -35.31 18.07 -14.97
CA ARG A 34 -35.28 16.71 -15.52
C ARG A 34 -33.95 15.97 -15.33
N LEU A 35 -32.82 16.66 -15.21
CA LEU A 35 -31.49 16.05 -15.24
C LEU A 35 -31.10 15.41 -13.89
N ASN A 36 -31.30 16.12 -12.79
CA ASN A 36 -30.89 15.68 -11.45
C ASN A 36 -31.89 16.08 -10.35
N PRO A 37 -33.19 15.74 -10.48
CA PRO A 37 -34.19 16.08 -9.49
C PRO A 37 -33.81 15.56 -8.10
N GLY A 38 -34.01 16.41 -7.10
CA GLY A 38 -33.69 16.11 -5.70
C GLY A 38 -32.20 16.04 -5.38
N LYS A 39 -31.29 16.50 -6.27
CA LYS A 39 -29.84 16.63 -6.02
C LYS A 39 -29.39 18.09 -6.10
N ILE A 40 -28.52 18.51 -5.17
CA ILE A 40 -27.94 19.86 -5.07
C ILE A 40 -28.98 20.95 -4.83
N CYS A 41 -29.82 21.30 -5.81
CA CYS A 41 -30.91 22.28 -5.67
C CYS A 41 -31.95 22.11 -6.80
N PRO A 42 -33.20 22.56 -6.61
CA PRO A 42 -34.18 22.71 -7.68
C PRO A 42 -34.05 24.08 -8.38
N PRO A 43 -34.64 24.29 -9.57
CA PRO A 43 -34.80 25.63 -10.18
C PRO A 43 -35.49 26.64 -9.23
N LEU A 44 -35.33 27.94 -9.48
CA LEU A 44 -35.92 29.00 -8.66
C LEU A 44 -37.45 28.92 -8.60
N GLU A 45 -38.09 28.69 -9.75
CA GLU A 45 -39.56 28.66 -9.87
C GLU A 45 -40.16 27.29 -9.53
N VAL A 46 -39.32 26.31 -9.14
CA VAL A 46 -39.75 24.94 -8.86
C VAL A 46 -39.45 24.62 -7.40
N GLU A 47 -40.51 24.47 -6.60
CA GLU A 47 -40.41 23.92 -5.25
C GLU A 47 -40.49 22.40 -5.32
N ALA A 48 -39.32 21.75 -5.38
CA ALA A 48 -39.19 20.30 -5.37
C ALA A 48 -38.40 19.83 -4.15
N PRO A 49 -38.84 18.74 -3.47
CA PRO A 49 -38.16 18.26 -2.29
C PRO A 49 -36.76 17.75 -2.61
N MET A 50 -35.81 18.09 -1.75
CA MET A 50 -34.49 17.49 -1.79
C MET A 50 -34.59 16.04 -1.34
N LYS A 51 -33.93 15.13 -2.08
CA LYS A 51 -33.96 13.71 -1.72
C LYS A 51 -33.30 13.53 -0.35
N GLN A 52 -34.01 12.82 0.52
CA GLN A 52 -33.53 12.48 1.85
C GLN A 52 -32.90 11.08 1.87
N VAL A 53 -32.03 10.84 2.86
CA VAL A 53 -31.43 9.52 3.10
C VAL A 53 -31.94 9.01 4.43
N ASP A 54 -32.97 8.18 4.36
CA ASP A 54 -33.65 7.62 5.53
C ASP A 54 -32.94 6.34 6.05
N ALA A 55 -31.98 5.83 5.28
CA ALA A 55 -31.17 4.69 5.67
C ALA A 55 -30.18 5.04 6.80
N ILE A 56 -29.88 4.04 7.63
CA ILE A 56 -28.81 4.15 8.63
C ILE A 56 -27.50 4.52 7.95
N LYS A 57 -27.00 5.70 8.28
CA LYS A 57 -25.78 6.25 7.68
C LYS A 57 -24.60 5.38 8.07
N ARG A 58 -23.67 5.14 7.13
CA ARG A 58 -22.41 4.40 7.37
C ARG A 58 -21.69 4.78 8.68
N GLY A 59 -21.64 6.09 8.97
CA GLY A 59 -20.99 6.60 10.18
C GLY A 59 -21.62 6.13 11.49
N THR A 60 -22.84 5.60 11.50
CA THR A 60 -23.44 4.94 12.66
C THR A 60 -22.70 3.64 12.97
N PHE A 61 -22.41 2.84 11.95
CA PHE A 61 -21.62 1.61 12.11
C PHE A 61 -20.16 1.90 12.43
N ASP A 62 -19.53 2.89 11.78
CA ASP A 62 -18.13 3.22 12.08
C ASP A 62 -17.93 3.69 13.53
N ARG A 63 -18.95 4.25 14.18
CA ARG A 63 -18.88 4.71 15.58
C ARG A 63 -18.80 3.56 16.58
N THR A 64 -19.19 2.34 16.21
CA THR A 64 -19.01 1.18 17.09
C THR A 64 -17.54 0.78 17.18
N ILE A 65 -16.71 1.13 16.18
CA ILE A 65 -15.28 0.85 16.18
C ILE A 65 -14.57 1.81 17.16
N PRO A 66 -13.77 1.28 18.12
CA PRO A 66 -13.04 2.09 19.09
C PRO A 66 -12.16 3.16 18.43
N VAL A 67 -12.01 4.31 19.09
CA VAL A 67 -11.29 5.48 18.55
C VAL A 67 -9.85 5.13 18.18
N SER A 68 -9.12 4.43 19.06
CA SER A 68 -7.73 4.02 18.80
C SER A 68 -7.60 3.18 17.54
N VAL A 69 -8.50 2.21 17.35
CA VAL A 69 -8.55 1.37 16.14
C VAL A 69 -8.86 2.21 14.89
N ARG A 70 -9.74 3.22 15.00
CA ARG A 70 -10.04 4.13 13.88
C ARG A 70 -8.82 4.97 13.48
N GLU A 71 -8.04 5.44 14.45
CA GLU A 71 -6.79 6.16 14.17
C GLU A 71 -5.73 5.24 13.55
N ASP A 72 -5.63 4.01 14.05
CA ASP A 72 -4.72 3.02 13.49
C ASP A 72 -5.05 2.63 12.04
N PHE A 73 -6.34 2.58 11.71
CA PHE A 73 -6.83 2.27 10.38
C PHE A 73 -7.34 3.51 9.63
N ARG A 74 -6.83 4.70 9.98
CA ARG A 74 -7.30 5.99 9.46
C ARG A 74 -7.45 6.02 7.94
N GLY A 75 -6.47 5.46 7.21
CA GLY A 75 -6.54 5.34 5.75
C GLY A 75 -7.81 4.65 5.22
N ALA A 76 -8.33 3.61 5.89
CA ALA A 76 -9.58 2.97 5.50
C ALA A 76 -10.81 3.77 5.96
N LEU A 77 -10.77 4.32 7.17
CA LEU A 77 -11.91 5.00 7.81
C LEU A 77 -12.19 6.38 7.20
N GLU A 78 -11.16 7.06 6.68
CA GLU A 78 -11.29 8.37 6.05
C GLU A 78 -11.97 8.33 4.68
N CYS A 79 -12.03 7.15 4.06
CA CYS A 79 -12.70 6.93 2.78
C CYS A 79 -14.09 7.58 2.77
N ASN A 80 -14.22 8.65 1.97
CA ASN A 80 -15.44 9.42 1.85
C ASN A 80 -16.43 8.83 0.83
N GLY A 81 -16.01 7.80 0.11
CA GLY A 81 -16.84 7.14 -0.87
C GLY A 81 -17.09 7.97 -2.14
N ASN A 82 -16.27 8.98 -2.45
CA ASN A 82 -16.39 9.79 -3.68
C ASN A 82 -16.40 8.97 -4.98
N GLY A 83 -15.85 7.76 -4.96
CA GLY A 83 -15.89 6.83 -6.09
C GLY A 83 -14.92 7.16 -7.23
N LEU A 84 -14.01 8.13 -7.06
CA LEU A 84 -12.99 8.46 -8.09
C LEU A 84 -12.15 7.24 -8.46
N CYS A 85 -11.97 6.31 -7.52
CA CYS A 85 -11.23 5.08 -7.75
C CYS A 85 -11.94 4.07 -8.66
N PHE A 86 -13.19 4.32 -9.07
CA PHE A 86 -13.90 3.55 -10.09
C PHE A 86 -13.61 4.08 -11.51
N ASN A 87 -12.38 4.55 -11.72
CA ASN A 87 -11.93 5.11 -12.98
C ASN A 87 -11.57 3.98 -13.97
N PHE A 88 -12.03 4.09 -15.22
CA PHE A 88 -11.75 3.16 -16.32
C PHE A 88 -10.71 3.69 -17.32
N ASP A 89 -10.27 4.95 -17.18
CA ASP A 89 -9.24 5.54 -18.04
C ASP A 89 -7.92 4.75 -17.96
N VAL A 90 -7.49 4.19 -19.07
CA VAL A 90 -6.27 3.38 -19.18
C VAL A 90 -5.00 4.15 -18.81
N LYS A 91 -4.99 5.48 -18.95
CA LYS A 91 -3.84 6.33 -18.62
C LYS A 91 -3.75 6.66 -17.13
N SER A 92 -4.83 6.47 -16.38
CA SER A 92 -4.83 6.70 -14.94
C SER A 92 -4.16 5.55 -14.19
N PRO A 93 -3.13 5.77 -13.35
CA PRO A 93 -2.52 4.71 -12.56
C PRO A 93 -3.42 4.15 -11.43
N MET A 94 -4.52 4.81 -11.04
CA MET A 94 -5.49 4.27 -10.07
C MET A 94 -6.66 3.57 -10.77
N CYS A 95 -7.03 2.32 -10.47
CA CYS A 95 -6.38 1.22 -9.75
C CYS A 95 -6.34 0.01 -10.71
N PRO A 96 -5.16 -0.58 -11.04
CA PRO A 96 -5.06 -1.57 -12.12
C PRO A 96 -5.91 -2.82 -11.87
N SER A 97 -5.92 -3.31 -10.63
CA SER A 97 -6.64 -4.53 -10.27
C SER A 97 -8.14 -4.41 -10.46
N MET A 98 -8.74 -3.25 -10.17
CA MET A 98 -10.16 -3.02 -10.41
C MET A 98 -10.47 -2.89 -11.90
N LYS A 99 -9.59 -2.27 -12.70
CA LYS A 99 -9.75 -2.17 -14.15
C LYS A 99 -9.71 -3.53 -14.84
N ILE A 100 -8.79 -4.39 -14.42
CA ILE A 100 -8.63 -5.73 -14.99
C ILE A 100 -9.79 -6.65 -14.57
N THR A 101 -10.17 -6.62 -13.29
CA THR A 101 -11.19 -7.56 -12.77
C THR A 101 -12.63 -7.09 -12.97
N GLY A 102 -12.87 -5.78 -13.15
CA GLY A 102 -14.21 -5.19 -13.13
C GLY A 102 -14.88 -5.20 -11.75
N GLN A 103 -14.27 -5.79 -10.73
CA GLN A 103 -14.87 -5.98 -9.42
C GLN A 103 -14.55 -4.82 -8.47
N ARG A 104 -15.60 -4.22 -7.89
CA ARG A 104 -15.47 -3.06 -7.00
C ARG A 104 -14.67 -3.36 -5.72
N ILE A 105 -14.64 -4.61 -5.25
CA ILE A 105 -13.84 -5.02 -4.08
C ILE A 105 -12.35 -4.78 -4.27
N HIS A 106 -11.86 -4.77 -5.52
CA HIS A 106 -10.45 -4.54 -5.82
C HIS A 106 -10.08 -3.05 -5.92
N SER A 107 -11.04 -2.14 -5.84
CA SER A 107 -10.79 -0.68 -5.78
C SER A 107 -10.36 -0.22 -4.38
N PRO A 108 -9.66 0.92 -4.25
CA PRO A 108 -9.43 1.60 -2.98
C PRO A 108 -10.68 1.73 -2.09
N LYS A 109 -11.82 2.15 -2.66
CA LYS A 109 -13.09 2.27 -1.92
C LYS A 109 -13.61 0.92 -1.43
N GLY A 110 -13.57 -0.11 -2.29
CA GLY A 110 -13.98 -1.47 -1.92
C GLY A 110 -13.14 -2.03 -0.78
N ARG A 111 -11.81 -1.90 -0.90
CA ARG A 111 -10.83 -2.31 0.11
C ARG A 111 -11.05 -1.61 1.46
N ALA A 112 -11.26 -0.30 1.44
CA ALA A 112 -11.57 0.46 2.63
C ALA A 112 -12.88 -0.01 3.28
N THR A 113 -13.90 -0.28 2.47
CA THR A 113 -15.21 -0.73 2.96
C THR A 113 -15.11 -2.11 3.62
N LEU A 114 -14.40 -3.05 2.99
CA LEU A 114 -14.15 -4.38 3.56
C LEU A 114 -13.37 -4.31 4.88
N VAL A 115 -12.35 -3.46 4.96
CA VAL A 115 -11.59 -3.28 6.21
C VAL A 115 -12.44 -2.66 7.31
N ARG A 116 -13.30 -1.68 6.99
CA ARG A 116 -14.22 -1.08 7.97
C ARG A 116 -15.18 -2.12 8.54
N GLU A 117 -15.78 -2.91 7.66
CA GLU A 117 -16.71 -3.96 8.09
C GLU A 117 -16.00 -5.04 8.91
N TRP A 118 -14.77 -5.39 8.53
CA TRP A 118 -13.94 -6.33 9.29
C TRP A 118 -13.65 -5.82 10.70
N LEU A 119 -13.27 -4.55 10.86
CA LEU A 119 -13.05 -3.95 12.17
C LEU A 119 -14.33 -3.86 13.01
N ARG A 120 -15.47 -3.59 12.37
CA ARG A 120 -16.79 -3.59 13.01
C ARG A 120 -17.13 -4.98 13.57
N LEU A 121 -16.99 -6.02 12.76
CA LEU A 121 -17.25 -7.41 13.15
C LEU A 121 -16.31 -7.89 14.25
N LEU A 122 -15.02 -7.52 14.21
CA LEU A 122 -14.08 -7.82 15.29
C LEU A 122 -14.51 -7.17 16.61
N THR A 123 -14.99 -5.92 16.55
CA THR A 123 -15.48 -5.21 17.72
C THR A 123 -16.74 -5.88 18.28
N GLU A 124 -17.67 -6.30 17.42
CA GLU A 124 -18.88 -7.03 17.79
C GLU A 124 -18.57 -8.38 18.45
N GLN A 125 -17.49 -9.04 18.02
CA GLN A 125 -16.96 -10.26 18.65
C GLN A 125 -16.17 -10.01 19.95
N GLY A 126 -16.10 -8.76 20.42
CA GLY A 126 -15.43 -8.40 21.68
C GLY A 126 -13.89 -8.36 21.61
N VAL A 127 -13.30 -8.29 20.41
CA VAL A 127 -11.85 -8.13 20.27
C VAL A 127 -11.46 -6.71 20.71
N SER A 128 -10.64 -6.60 21.77
CA SER A 128 -10.24 -5.30 22.30
C SER A 128 -9.17 -4.62 21.43
N PRO A 129 -9.11 -3.27 21.43
CA PRO A 129 -8.03 -2.53 20.78
C PRO A 129 -6.63 -2.97 21.24
N GLN A 130 -6.46 -3.22 22.53
CA GLN A 130 -5.19 -3.66 23.11
C GLN A 130 -4.77 -5.03 22.56
N GLN A 131 -5.73 -5.93 22.31
CA GLN A 131 -5.44 -7.21 21.66
C GLN A 131 -4.96 -7.03 20.21
N LEU A 132 -5.54 -6.09 19.46
CA LEU A 132 -5.10 -5.73 18.10
C LEU A 132 -3.70 -5.11 18.10
N GLU A 133 -3.45 -4.14 18.97
CA GLU A 133 -2.16 -3.46 19.13
C GLU A 133 -1.06 -4.44 19.58
N THR A 134 -1.35 -5.29 20.56
CA THR A 134 -0.43 -6.34 21.02
C THR A 134 -0.14 -7.32 19.88
N SER A 135 -1.14 -7.67 19.08
CA SER A 135 -0.96 -8.56 17.92
C SER A 135 -0.08 -7.94 16.83
N LEU A 136 -0.05 -6.60 16.72
CA LEU A 136 0.83 -5.89 15.81
C LEU A 136 2.26 -5.81 16.35
N THR A 137 2.45 -5.61 17.65
CA THR A 137 3.75 -5.31 18.28
C THR A 137 4.48 -6.54 18.84
N ASN A 138 3.76 -7.53 19.37
CA ASN A 138 4.30 -8.71 20.02
C ASN A 138 3.84 -10.01 19.33
N ASN A 139 4.76 -10.67 18.62
CA ASN A 139 4.51 -11.98 17.99
C ASN A 139 5.64 -12.94 18.35
N LYS A 140 5.69 -13.37 19.62
CA LYS A 140 6.61 -14.44 20.02
C LYS A 140 6.04 -15.76 19.50
N PRO A 141 6.84 -16.58 18.78
CA PRO A 141 6.39 -17.89 18.34
C PRO A 141 6.07 -18.75 19.56
N SER A 142 4.84 -19.30 19.59
CA SER A 142 4.40 -20.21 20.64
C SER A 142 3.83 -21.47 20.01
N LEU A 143 4.08 -22.63 20.63
CA LEU A 143 3.58 -23.91 20.14
C LEU A 143 2.05 -23.91 20.09
N ARG A 144 1.41 -23.36 21.13
CA ARG A 144 -0.05 -23.20 21.22
C ARG A 144 -0.60 -22.35 20.06
N GLY A 145 0.05 -21.21 19.77
CA GLY A 145 -0.33 -20.36 18.65
C GLY A 145 -0.13 -21.03 17.29
N LEU A 146 0.91 -21.87 17.13
CA LEU A 146 1.09 -22.64 15.90
C LEU A 146 -0.01 -23.69 15.70
N ILE A 147 -0.39 -24.39 16.77
CA ILE A 147 -1.50 -25.37 16.76
C ILE A 147 -2.81 -24.67 16.38
N GLU A 148 -3.12 -23.53 16.99
CA GLU A 148 -4.33 -22.75 16.70
C GLU A 148 -4.36 -22.25 15.25
N LYS A 149 -3.25 -21.67 14.75
CA LYS A 149 -3.15 -21.23 13.34
C LYS A 149 -3.35 -22.40 12.37
N THR A 150 -2.79 -23.56 12.69
CA THR A 150 -2.92 -24.77 11.87
C THR A 150 -4.36 -25.25 11.84
N ARG A 151 -5.02 -25.32 13.01
CA ARG A 151 -6.43 -25.68 13.14
C ARG A 151 -7.34 -24.72 12.37
N ASN A 152 -7.15 -23.42 12.53
CA ASN A 152 -7.94 -22.39 11.83
C ASN A 152 -7.75 -22.45 10.31
N THR A 153 -6.51 -22.66 9.86
CA THR A 153 -6.21 -22.81 8.43
C THR A 153 -6.86 -24.06 7.84
N TRP A 154 -6.87 -25.16 8.58
CA TRP A 154 -7.52 -26.39 8.16
C TRP A 154 -9.06 -26.26 8.13
N LYS A 155 -9.66 -25.62 9.13
CA LYS A 155 -11.09 -25.28 9.18
C LYS A 155 -11.51 -24.43 7.98
N ALA A 156 -10.75 -23.38 7.67
CA ALA A 156 -10.97 -22.54 6.50
C ALA A 156 -10.93 -23.37 5.19
N LYS A 157 -9.97 -24.30 5.06
CA LYS A 157 -9.91 -25.20 3.90
C LYS A 157 -11.10 -26.16 3.79
N ARG A 158 -11.78 -26.47 4.90
CA ARG A 158 -13.02 -27.26 4.93
C ARG A 158 -14.28 -26.45 4.64
N GLY A 159 -14.16 -25.14 4.41
CA GLY A 159 -15.29 -24.27 4.08
C GLY A 159 -15.91 -23.56 5.27
N GLU A 160 -15.29 -23.56 6.46
CA GLU A 160 -15.75 -22.72 7.57
C GLU A 160 -15.62 -21.24 7.18
N TYR A 161 -16.75 -20.54 7.18
CA TYR A 161 -16.82 -19.15 6.73
C TYR A 161 -16.16 -18.21 7.73
N ASP A 162 -15.30 -17.31 7.21
CA ASP A 162 -14.72 -16.21 7.96
C ASP A 162 -14.56 -15.01 7.01
N PHE A 163 -15.19 -13.89 7.35
CA PHE A 163 -15.15 -12.66 6.56
C PHE A 163 -13.71 -12.16 6.30
N SER A 164 -12.76 -12.50 7.16
CA SER A 164 -11.33 -12.20 6.98
C SER A 164 -10.79 -12.73 5.65
N HIS A 165 -11.34 -13.82 5.10
CA HIS A 165 -10.94 -14.36 3.81
C HIS A 165 -11.37 -13.47 2.64
N GLU A 166 -12.55 -12.84 2.70
CA GLU A 166 -13.00 -11.88 1.68
C GLU A 166 -12.11 -10.64 1.67
N VAL A 167 -11.79 -10.12 2.86
CA VAL A 167 -10.85 -9.01 3.01
C VAL A 167 -9.48 -9.40 2.45
N LYS A 168 -9.02 -10.64 2.72
CA LYS A 168 -7.75 -11.17 2.20
C LYS A 168 -7.74 -11.28 0.68
N ILE A 169 -8.83 -11.73 0.04
CA ILE A 169 -8.98 -11.77 -1.42
C ILE A 169 -8.82 -10.37 -1.99
N ALA A 170 -9.55 -9.40 -1.45
CA ALA A 170 -9.41 -8.02 -1.86
C ALA A 170 -7.95 -7.58 -1.69
N MET A 171 -7.39 -7.61 -0.47
CA MET A 171 -6.02 -7.19 -0.14
C MET A 171 -4.94 -7.83 -0.99
N ASN A 172 -5.03 -9.12 -1.30
CA ASN A 172 -4.05 -9.81 -2.14
C ASN A 172 -4.00 -9.24 -3.57
N GLY A 173 -5.11 -8.72 -4.09
CA GLY A 173 -5.13 -8.04 -5.38
C GLY A 173 -4.47 -6.65 -5.39
N CYS A 174 -4.00 -6.09 -4.26
CA CYS A 174 -3.31 -4.79 -4.25
C CYS A 174 -1.82 -4.98 -4.55
N LEU A 175 -1.33 -4.28 -5.58
CA LEU A 175 0.08 -4.26 -5.99
C LEU A 175 0.98 -3.37 -5.11
N ALA A 176 0.41 -2.72 -4.09
CA ALA A 176 1.10 -1.76 -3.24
C ALA A 176 1.74 -0.57 -3.99
N CYS A 177 1.23 -0.19 -5.17
CA CYS A 177 1.79 0.87 -6.03
C CYS A 177 1.63 2.31 -5.51
N LYS A 178 0.89 2.52 -4.40
CA LYS A 178 0.59 3.84 -3.80
C LYS A 178 -0.12 4.87 -4.69
N ALA A 179 -0.59 4.52 -5.90
CA ALA A 179 -1.38 5.42 -6.75
C ALA A 179 -2.65 5.95 -6.04
N CYS A 180 -3.26 5.15 -5.16
CA CYS A 180 -4.41 5.58 -4.36
C CYS A 180 -4.10 6.73 -3.39
N SER A 181 -2.88 6.75 -2.86
CA SER A 181 -2.46 7.71 -1.84
C SER A 181 -2.17 9.09 -2.45
N THR A 182 -1.82 9.13 -3.73
CA THR A 182 -1.49 10.38 -4.46
C THR A 182 -2.68 10.94 -5.23
N GLN A 183 -3.41 10.09 -5.94
CA GLN A 183 -4.49 10.55 -6.83
C GLN A 183 -5.85 10.70 -6.16
N CYS A 184 -6.06 10.13 -4.97
CA CYS A 184 -7.32 10.32 -4.27
C CYS A 184 -7.33 11.70 -3.58
N PRO A 185 -8.38 12.52 -3.72
CA PRO A 185 -8.47 13.82 -3.06
C PRO A 185 -8.32 13.77 -1.53
N ILE A 186 -8.67 12.62 -0.92
CA ILE A 186 -8.54 12.37 0.52
C ILE A 186 -7.31 11.52 0.87
N LYS A 187 -6.42 11.25 -0.08
CA LYS A 187 -5.13 10.56 0.10
C LYS A 187 -5.21 9.21 0.83
N ILE A 188 -6.20 8.38 0.48
CA ILE A 188 -6.34 7.03 1.04
C ILE A 188 -5.11 6.15 0.79
N ASP A 189 -4.53 5.61 1.85
CA ASP A 189 -3.37 4.71 1.79
C ASP A 189 -3.77 3.23 1.99
N VAL A 190 -4.18 2.61 0.88
CA VAL A 190 -4.45 1.16 0.84
C VAL A 190 -3.25 0.30 1.20
N PRO A 191 -2.04 0.55 0.65
CA PRO A 191 -0.85 -0.23 1.01
C PRO A 191 -0.61 -0.32 2.52
N SER A 192 -0.77 0.78 3.25
CA SER A 192 -0.51 0.83 4.70
C SER A 192 -1.52 0.01 5.51
N PHE A 193 -2.84 0.22 5.34
CA PHE A 193 -3.81 -0.58 6.09
C PHE A 193 -3.83 -2.05 5.64
N ARG A 194 -3.45 -2.34 4.38
CA ARG A 194 -3.26 -3.72 3.91
C ARG A 194 -2.13 -4.43 4.65
N ALA A 195 -1.03 -3.74 4.92
CA ALA A 195 0.09 -4.31 5.66
C ALA A 195 -0.34 -4.66 7.10
N LYS A 196 -1.04 -3.74 7.77
CA LYS A 196 -1.65 -3.98 9.10
C LYS A 196 -2.61 -5.17 9.10
N PHE A 197 -3.56 -5.19 8.16
CA PHE A 197 -4.48 -6.32 8.00
C PHE A 197 -3.72 -7.63 7.76
N THR A 198 -2.69 -7.64 6.92
CA THR A 198 -1.94 -8.87 6.59
C THR A 198 -1.19 -9.42 7.80
N GLN A 199 -0.60 -8.54 8.63
CA GLN A 199 0.02 -8.93 9.89
C GLN A 199 -1.01 -9.61 10.81
N LEU A 200 -2.17 -8.96 11.02
CA LEU A 200 -3.24 -9.48 11.88
C LEU A 200 -3.85 -10.78 11.34
N TYR A 201 -4.09 -10.87 10.05
CA TYR A 201 -4.60 -12.08 9.40
C TYR A 201 -3.70 -13.30 9.67
N HIS A 202 -2.38 -13.13 9.60
CA HIS A 202 -1.42 -14.21 9.87
C HIS A 202 -1.12 -14.44 11.36
N GLN A 203 -1.81 -13.72 12.25
CA GLN A 203 -1.94 -14.13 13.65
C GLN A 203 -2.99 -15.23 13.83
N ARG A 204 -3.99 -15.30 12.95
CA ARG A 204 -5.04 -16.33 12.99
C ARG A 204 -4.79 -17.49 12.04
N TYR A 205 -4.13 -17.24 10.90
CA TYR A 205 -3.89 -18.24 9.85
C TYR A 205 -2.41 -18.44 9.54
N LEU A 206 -2.07 -19.63 9.02
CA LEU A 206 -0.73 -19.92 8.55
C LEU A 206 -0.34 -18.97 7.40
N ARG A 207 0.94 -18.59 7.39
CA ARG A 207 1.52 -17.72 6.37
C ARG A 207 2.18 -18.57 5.29
N PRO A 208 1.96 -18.27 3.98
CA PRO A 208 2.58 -19.03 2.91
C PRO A 208 4.09 -18.75 2.84
N LEU A 209 4.87 -19.77 2.45
CA LEU A 209 6.33 -19.69 2.34
C LEU A 209 6.81 -18.54 1.43
N LYS A 210 6.10 -18.28 0.32
CA LYS A 210 6.41 -17.19 -0.60
C LYS A 210 6.48 -15.82 0.06
N ASP A 211 5.69 -15.58 1.10
CA ASP A 211 5.70 -14.31 1.82
C ASP A 211 6.99 -14.17 2.65
N HIS A 212 7.50 -15.27 3.21
CA HIS A 212 8.78 -15.28 3.92
C HIS A 212 9.97 -15.09 2.96
N ILE A 213 9.92 -15.70 1.78
CA ILE A 213 10.96 -15.51 0.74
C ILE A 213 11.02 -14.04 0.34
N VAL A 214 9.87 -13.46 -0.03
CA VAL A 214 9.81 -12.05 -0.45
C VAL A 214 10.24 -11.12 0.69
N ALA A 215 9.78 -11.34 1.92
CA ALA A 215 10.12 -10.47 3.05
C ALA A 215 11.61 -10.46 3.41
N ASN A 216 12.36 -11.51 3.06
CA ASN A 216 13.80 -11.61 3.34
C ASN A 216 14.68 -11.35 2.10
N VAL A 217 14.08 -10.92 0.97
CA VAL A 217 14.82 -10.70 -0.28
C VAL A 217 15.99 -9.72 -0.11
N GLU A 218 15.82 -8.68 0.71
CA GLU A 218 16.84 -7.65 0.95
C GLU A 218 18.02 -8.19 1.79
N LEU A 219 17.83 -9.31 2.50
CA LEU A 219 18.89 -9.98 3.27
C LEU A 219 19.57 -11.08 2.45
N THR A 220 18.80 -11.83 1.66
CA THR A 220 19.31 -12.98 0.90
C THR A 220 19.97 -12.57 -0.41
N THR A 221 19.46 -11.57 -1.10
CA THR A 221 19.96 -11.14 -2.42
C THR A 221 21.41 -10.65 -2.37
N PRO A 222 21.87 -9.84 -1.39
CA PRO A 222 23.28 -9.48 -1.27
C PRO A 222 24.22 -10.68 -1.13
N LEU A 223 23.77 -11.74 -0.44
CA LEU A 223 24.54 -12.97 -0.28
C LEU A 223 24.60 -13.76 -1.59
N MET A 224 23.47 -13.89 -2.27
CA MET A 224 23.39 -14.56 -3.58
C MET A 224 24.22 -13.82 -4.64
N ALA A 225 24.23 -12.49 -4.60
CA ALA A 225 24.99 -11.63 -5.51
C ALA A 225 26.51 -11.75 -5.37
N LYS A 226 27.04 -12.44 -4.34
CA LYS A 226 28.48 -12.76 -4.27
C LYS A 226 28.91 -13.78 -5.33
N VAL A 227 27.99 -14.67 -5.75
CA VAL A 227 28.22 -15.71 -6.76
C VAL A 227 27.06 -15.76 -7.76
N PRO A 228 26.82 -14.66 -8.51
CA PRO A 228 25.61 -14.49 -9.31
C PRO A 228 25.53 -15.50 -10.45
N SER A 229 26.66 -15.93 -11.03
CA SER A 229 26.71 -16.93 -12.10
C SER A 229 26.13 -18.28 -11.67
N LEU A 230 26.46 -18.73 -10.46
CA LEU A 230 25.97 -19.98 -9.90
C LEU A 230 24.46 -19.93 -9.67
N PHE A 231 23.96 -18.89 -8.99
CA PHE A 231 22.52 -18.74 -8.74
C PHE A 231 21.73 -18.56 -10.04
N ASN A 232 22.26 -17.76 -10.98
CA ASN A 232 21.63 -17.58 -12.29
C ASN A 232 21.58 -18.89 -13.07
N PHE A 233 22.61 -19.74 -12.99
CA PHE A 233 22.59 -21.06 -13.62
C PHE A 233 21.40 -21.90 -13.11
N PHE A 234 21.16 -21.95 -11.79
CA PHE A 234 20.02 -22.68 -11.22
C PHE A 234 18.67 -22.03 -11.53
N ILE A 235 18.55 -20.70 -11.38
CA ILE A 235 17.28 -19.97 -11.60
C ILE A 235 16.83 -20.07 -13.07
N LYS A 236 17.77 -20.14 -14.01
CA LYS A 236 17.47 -20.30 -15.44
C LYS A 236 16.92 -21.68 -15.80
N GLN A 237 17.11 -22.70 -14.97
CA GLN A 237 16.69 -24.06 -15.32
C GLN A 237 15.16 -24.16 -15.42
N PRO A 238 14.59 -24.66 -16.53
CA PRO A 238 13.15 -24.79 -16.71
C PRO A 238 12.48 -25.62 -15.62
N LEU A 239 13.18 -26.64 -15.11
CA LEU A 239 12.71 -27.48 -14.00
C LEU A 239 12.52 -26.66 -12.72
N VAL A 240 13.48 -25.77 -12.41
CA VAL A 240 13.42 -24.90 -11.22
C VAL A 240 12.26 -23.91 -11.35
N GLN A 241 12.08 -23.32 -12.53
CA GLN A 241 10.95 -22.40 -12.78
C GLN A 241 9.60 -23.12 -12.67
N SER A 242 9.49 -24.33 -13.23
CA SER A 242 8.28 -25.15 -13.14
C SER A 242 7.97 -25.56 -11.69
N LEU A 243 9.00 -25.98 -10.94
CA LEU A 243 8.85 -26.35 -9.54
C LEU A 243 8.46 -25.15 -8.67
N SER A 244 9.11 -24.00 -8.86
CA SER A 244 8.80 -22.75 -8.18
C SER A 244 7.35 -22.31 -8.44
N LYS A 245 6.89 -22.40 -9.69
CA LYS A 245 5.51 -22.09 -10.08
C LYS A 245 4.49 -23.00 -9.41
N ARG A 246 4.76 -24.31 -9.32
CA ARG A 246 3.83 -25.30 -8.75
C ARG A 246 3.81 -25.32 -7.22
N THR A 247 4.97 -25.16 -6.58
CA THR A 247 5.10 -25.33 -5.12
C THR A 247 4.98 -24.01 -4.36
N ILE A 248 5.71 -22.97 -4.81
CA ILE A 248 5.79 -21.67 -4.14
C ILE A 248 4.78 -20.68 -4.75
N GLY A 249 4.43 -20.87 -6.03
CA GLY A 249 3.55 -19.97 -6.78
C GLY A 249 4.26 -18.69 -7.23
N MET A 250 5.58 -18.74 -7.44
CA MET A 250 6.36 -17.66 -8.04
C MET A 250 6.63 -17.98 -9.52
N VAL A 251 6.43 -16.99 -10.37
CA VAL A 251 6.71 -17.05 -11.81
C VAL A 251 7.80 -16.03 -12.13
N ASP A 252 8.57 -16.29 -13.19
CA ASP A 252 9.60 -15.38 -13.72
C ASP A 252 10.55 -14.84 -12.65
N LEU A 253 11.23 -15.75 -11.95
CA LEU A 253 12.22 -15.39 -10.94
C LEU A 253 13.32 -14.53 -11.57
N PRO A 254 13.60 -13.32 -11.03
CA PRO A 254 14.56 -12.41 -11.64
C PRO A 254 15.98 -12.97 -11.52
N LEU A 255 16.76 -12.75 -12.56
CA LEU A 255 18.19 -13.08 -12.59
C LEU A 255 18.98 -11.98 -11.90
N LEU A 256 20.01 -12.37 -11.15
CA LEU A 256 20.96 -11.44 -10.57
C LEU A 256 21.79 -10.79 -11.67
N SER A 257 22.12 -9.51 -11.48
CA SER A 257 22.96 -8.77 -12.41
C SER A 257 24.37 -9.36 -12.43
N SER A 258 24.85 -9.65 -13.64
CA SER A 258 26.19 -10.16 -13.91
C SER A 258 26.68 -9.45 -15.17
N PRO A 259 27.59 -8.45 -15.07
CA PRO A 259 28.38 -8.08 -13.89
C PRO A 259 27.58 -7.39 -12.77
N THR A 260 27.98 -7.60 -11.51
CA THR A 260 27.37 -6.97 -10.33
C THR A 260 27.67 -5.47 -10.27
N LEU A 261 26.91 -4.71 -9.48
CA LEU A 261 27.15 -3.27 -9.30
C LEU A 261 28.57 -2.97 -8.82
N LYS A 262 29.09 -3.77 -7.87
CA LYS A 262 30.47 -3.62 -7.37
C LYS A 262 31.51 -3.88 -8.47
N GLN A 263 31.25 -4.83 -9.37
CA GLN A 263 32.12 -5.08 -10.52
C GLN A 263 32.05 -3.96 -11.56
N GLN A 264 30.85 -3.43 -11.83
CA GLN A 264 30.66 -2.34 -12.79
C GLN A 264 31.29 -1.01 -12.34
N LEU A 265 31.38 -0.78 -11.03
CA LEU A 265 31.95 0.42 -10.42
C LEU A 265 33.33 0.16 -9.80
N ALA A 266 33.99 -0.95 -10.12
CA ALA A 266 35.30 -1.26 -9.57
C ALA A 266 36.31 -0.15 -9.90
N GLY A 267 36.94 0.43 -8.88
CA GLY A 267 37.87 1.55 -9.03
C GLY A 267 37.22 2.92 -9.29
N HIS A 268 35.90 3.02 -9.27
CA HIS A 268 35.18 4.27 -9.49
C HIS A 268 35.18 5.15 -8.23
N SER A 269 35.39 6.47 -8.40
CA SER A 269 35.43 7.46 -7.31
C SER A 269 34.17 7.48 -6.45
N ALA A 270 33.01 7.19 -7.07
CA ALA A 270 31.72 7.08 -6.39
C ALA A 270 31.66 6.05 -5.24
N LEU A 271 32.57 5.07 -5.20
CA LEU A 271 32.67 4.08 -4.11
C LEU A 271 33.69 4.45 -3.03
N ALA A 272 34.52 5.48 -3.26
CA ALA A 272 35.68 5.76 -2.41
C ALA A 272 35.36 6.69 -1.23
N MET A 273 34.34 7.53 -1.37
CA MET A 273 34.05 8.59 -0.40
C MET A 273 33.40 8.06 0.88
N THR A 274 33.94 8.45 2.04
CA THR A 274 33.37 8.11 3.35
C THR A 274 32.47 9.22 3.90
N LEU A 275 31.71 8.92 4.96
CA LEU A 275 30.86 9.91 5.63
C LEU A 275 31.70 11.00 6.28
N GLU A 276 32.80 10.63 6.94
CA GLU A 276 33.70 11.56 7.62
C GLU A 276 34.31 12.57 6.64
N GLU A 277 34.69 12.10 5.44
CA GLU A 277 35.18 12.97 4.37
C GLU A 277 34.10 13.95 3.89
N LEU A 278 32.86 13.49 3.72
CA LEU A 278 31.72 14.34 3.35
C LEU A 278 31.42 15.40 4.41
N GLU A 279 31.51 15.04 5.69
CA GLU A 279 31.28 15.95 6.81
C GLU A 279 32.34 17.04 6.93
N GLN A 280 33.58 16.75 6.52
CA GLN A 280 34.65 17.75 6.51
C GLN A 280 34.55 18.77 5.36
N LEU A 281 33.70 18.50 4.35
CA LEU A 281 33.51 19.43 3.24
C LEU A 281 32.72 20.67 3.67
N SER A 282 33.15 21.83 3.15
CA SER A 282 32.37 23.07 3.23
C SER A 282 31.03 22.95 2.48
N GLU A 283 30.05 23.76 2.85
CA GLU A 283 28.72 23.78 2.22
C GLU A 283 28.79 23.96 0.69
N LYS A 284 29.68 24.83 0.23
CA LYS A 284 29.95 25.06 -1.21
C LYS A 284 30.52 23.82 -1.91
N GLN A 285 31.30 23.00 -1.22
CA GLN A 285 31.80 21.74 -1.79
C GLN A 285 30.69 20.69 -1.80
N ARG A 286 29.90 20.58 -0.72
CA ARG A 286 28.77 19.64 -0.62
C ARG A 286 27.72 19.85 -1.71
N SER A 287 27.50 21.09 -2.15
CA SER A 287 26.55 21.41 -3.22
C SER A 287 26.89 20.77 -4.58
N HIS A 288 28.11 20.24 -4.74
CA HIS A 288 28.54 19.56 -5.96
C HIS A 288 28.40 18.03 -5.87
N TYR A 289 27.98 17.48 -4.73
CA TYR A 289 27.82 16.04 -4.54
C TYR A 289 26.37 15.61 -4.66
N VAL A 290 26.15 14.43 -5.23
CA VAL A 290 24.84 13.78 -5.31
C VAL A 290 24.94 12.41 -4.66
N ILE A 291 24.17 12.24 -3.58
CA ILE A 291 24.12 10.99 -2.83
C ILE A 291 23.12 10.05 -3.50
N VAL A 292 23.62 8.87 -3.90
CA VAL A 292 22.83 7.81 -4.53
C VAL A 292 22.53 6.74 -3.48
N VAL A 293 21.25 6.65 -3.10
CA VAL A 293 20.75 5.61 -2.20
C VAL A 293 20.36 4.38 -3.01
N GLN A 294 20.85 3.20 -2.60
CA GLN A 294 20.61 1.96 -3.32
C GLN A 294 19.20 1.39 -3.09
N ASP A 295 18.52 1.00 -4.17
CA ASP A 295 17.34 0.14 -4.12
C ASP A 295 17.79 -1.33 -4.31
N PRO A 296 17.35 -2.28 -3.46
CA PRO A 296 17.71 -3.69 -3.61
C PRO A 296 17.44 -4.27 -5.01
N PHE A 297 16.38 -3.84 -5.68
CA PHE A 297 16.02 -4.39 -6.98
C PHE A 297 16.95 -3.89 -8.08
N THR A 298 17.19 -2.58 -8.15
CA THR A 298 18.09 -2.01 -9.16
C THR A 298 19.54 -2.36 -8.86
N SER A 299 19.97 -2.40 -7.61
CA SER A 299 21.37 -2.71 -7.28
C SER A 299 21.75 -4.17 -7.58
N TYR A 300 20.82 -5.13 -7.40
CA TYR A 300 21.16 -6.55 -7.51
C TYR A 300 20.58 -7.27 -8.72
N TYR A 301 19.44 -6.86 -9.28
CA TYR A 301 18.86 -7.48 -10.47
C TYR A 301 19.12 -6.66 -11.75
N ASP A 302 19.28 -5.34 -11.64
CA ASP A 302 19.54 -4.45 -12.79
C ASP A 302 20.62 -3.40 -12.49
N ALA A 303 21.82 -3.87 -12.12
CA ALA A 303 22.92 -3.02 -11.67
C ALA A 303 23.33 -1.95 -12.70
N LYS A 304 23.04 -2.19 -13.98
CA LYS A 304 23.30 -1.27 -15.07
C LYS A 304 22.57 0.06 -14.88
N VAL A 305 21.33 0.04 -14.40
CA VAL A 305 20.55 1.27 -14.15
C VAL A 305 21.27 2.18 -13.15
N VAL A 306 21.81 1.60 -12.07
CA VAL A 306 22.54 2.38 -11.05
C VAL A 306 23.87 2.90 -11.61
N ALA A 307 24.61 2.06 -12.33
CA ALA A 307 25.87 2.46 -12.95
C ALA A 307 25.69 3.57 -14.00
N ASP A 308 24.65 3.49 -14.82
CA ASP A 308 24.32 4.51 -15.82
C ASP A 308 23.82 5.81 -15.15
N PHE A 309 23.11 5.72 -14.02
CA PHE A 309 22.71 6.89 -13.23
C PHE A 309 23.92 7.62 -12.63
N ILE A 310 24.91 6.89 -12.11
CA ILE A 310 26.18 7.46 -11.64
C ILE A 310 26.88 8.23 -12.76
N LYS A 311 27.00 7.64 -13.96
CA LYS A 311 27.59 8.32 -15.13
C LYS A 311 26.78 9.55 -15.55
N LEU A 312 25.46 9.51 -15.43
CA LEU A 312 24.60 10.65 -15.74
C LEU A 312 24.89 11.83 -14.81
N ILE A 313 25.02 11.58 -13.51
CA ILE A 313 25.37 12.60 -12.51
C ILE A 313 26.69 13.29 -12.89
N GLU A 314 27.70 12.52 -13.26
CA GLU A 314 29.00 13.04 -13.69
C GLU A 314 28.90 13.89 -14.95
N LYS A 315 28.13 13.44 -15.94
CA LYS A 315 27.91 14.19 -17.19
C LYS A 315 27.20 15.52 -16.97
N ILE A 316 26.39 15.64 -15.93
CA ILE A 316 25.71 16.88 -15.55
C ILE A 316 26.64 17.80 -14.72
N GLY A 317 27.84 17.33 -14.35
CA GLY A 317 28.85 18.12 -13.65
C GLY A 317 28.86 17.94 -12.12
N PHE A 318 28.13 16.95 -11.60
CA PHE A 318 28.11 16.62 -10.17
C PHE A 318 29.01 15.41 -9.86
N LYS A 319 29.36 15.26 -8.59
CA LYS A 319 30.13 14.13 -8.07
C LYS A 319 29.19 13.11 -7.41
N PRO A 320 28.98 11.93 -8.00
CA PRO A 320 28.14 10.90 -7.38
C PRO A 320 28.85 10.25 -6.19
N VAL A 321 28.09 9.97 -5.12
CA VAL A 321 28.51 9.12 -4.01
C VAL A 321 27.49 8.00 -3.86
N LEU A 322 27.91 6.75 -4.04
CA LEU A 322 27.04 5.60 -3.87
C LEU A 322 27.11 5.12 -2.42
N LEU A 323 26.02 5.25 -1.68
CA LEU A 323 25.98 4.78 -0.30
C LEU A 323 26.06 3.25 -0.23
N PRO A 324 26.66 2.68 0.83
CA PRO A 324 26.56 1.25 1.09
C PRO A 324 25.11 0.77 1.09
N PHE A 325 24.87 -0.43 0.58
CA PHE A 325 23.53 -1.01 0.59
C PHE A 325 23.09 -1.30 2.02
N SER A 326 21.95 -0.72 2.42
CA SER A 326 21.26 -1.08 3.66
C SER A 326 19.83 -1.55 3.34
N PRO A 327 19.38 -2.69 3.88
CA PRO A 327 17.98 -3.12 3.76
C PRO A 327 17.04 -2.01 4.23
N ASN A 328 16.02 -1.67 3.44
CA ASN A 328 15.04 -0.65 3.79
C ASN A 328 13.74 -1.25 4.36
N GLY A 329 13.55 -2.57 4.24
CA GLY A 329 12.41 -3.30 4.78
C GLY A 329 11.11 -3.12 3.98
N LYS A 330 11.16 -2.57 2.76
CA LYS A 330 9.99 -2.38 1.90
C LYS A 330 9.26 -3.68 1.65
N ALA A 331 9.98 -4.77 1.37
CA ALA A 331 9.37 -6.08 1.17
C ALA A 331 8.68 -6.61 2.44
N GLN A 332 9.29 -6.38 3.62
CA GLN A 332 8.73 -6.73 4.92
C GLN A 332 7.42 -5.96 5.17
N HIS A 333 7.42 -4.64 4.95
CA HIS A 333 6.23 -3.80 5.10
C HIS A 333 5.10 -4.26 4.16
N ILE A 334 5.38 -4.44 2.87
CA ILE A 334 4.37 -4.86 1.88
C ILE A 334 3.79 -6.24 2.22
N LYS A 335 4.58 -7.16 2.77
CA LYS A 335 4.10 -8.48 3.20
C LYS A 335 3.51 -8.48 4.60
N GLY A 336 3.46 -7.33 5.28
CA GLY A 336 2.91 -7.22 6.63
C GLY A 336 3.74 -7.99 7.65
N PHE A 337 5.07 -7.93 7.56
CA PHE A 337 6.03 -8.31 8.59
C PHE A 337 6.43 -7.06 9.38
N LEU A 338 5.44 -6.43 10.01
CA LEU A 338 5.58 -5.07 10.55
C LEU A 338 6.57 -4.98 11.72
N GLN A 339 6.75 -6.05 12.48
CA GLN A 339 7.74 -6.10 13.57
C GLN A 339 9.16 -6.14 13.03
N GLN A 340 9.42 -6.98 12.01
CA GLN A 340 10.72 -7.03 11.35
C GLN A 340 11.02 -5.69 10.68
N PHE A 341 10.02 -5.10 10.02
CA PHE A 341 10.12 -3.78 9.41
C PHE A 341 10.46 -2.71 10.45
N SER A 342 9.76 -2.67 11.59
CA SER A 342 10.03 -1.71 12.66
C SER A 342 11.44 -1.86 13.23
N LYS A 343 11.91 -3.10 13.46
CA LYS A 343 13.29 -3.36 13.91
C LYS A 343 14.32 -2.85 12.90
N ASN A 344 14.05 -3.06 11.61
CA ASN A 344 14.93 -2.60 10.54
C ASN A 344 14.94 -1.06 10.44
N CYS A 345 13.79 -0.41 10.65
CA CYS A 345 13.72 1.05 10.74
C CYS A 345 14.53 1.60 11.91
N THR A 346 14.37 1.02 13.11
CA THR A 346 15.14 1.42 14.31
C THR A 346 16.64 1.19 14.12
N LYS A 347 17.03 0.09 13.47
CA LYS A 347 18.42 -0.15 13.11
C LYS A 347 18.94 0.96 12.18
N ASN A 348 18.25 1.23 11.09
CA ASN A 348 18.66 2.25 10.13
C ASN A 348 18.63 3.68 10.70
N SER A 349 17.81 3.96 11.72
CA SER A 349 17.78 5.27 12.37
C SER A 349 18.86 5.44 13.44
N ASN A 350 19.40 4.35 13.97
CA ASN A 350 20.47 4.36 14.97
C ASN A 350 21.86 4.22 14.32
N ASP A 351 21.92 3.60 13.13
CA ASP A 351 23.12 3.47 12.29
C ASP A 351 23.32 4.71 11.38
N ALA A 352 22.42 5.70 11.43
CA ALA A 352 22.49 7.00 10.76
C ALA A 352 22.65 8.10 11.80
#